data_AF-A0AAE0D513-F1
#
_entry.id   AF-A0AAE0D513-F1
#
_cell.length_a   1.000
_cell.length_b   1.000
_cell.length_c   1.000
_cell.angle_alpha   90.00
_cell.angle_beta   90.00
_cell.angle_gamma   90.00
#
_symmetry.space_group_name_H-M   'P 1'
#
loop_
_entity.id
_entity.type
_entity.pdbx_description
1 polymer ?
#
loop_
_entity_poly.entity_id
_entity_poly.type
_entity_poly.pdbx_seq_one_letter_code
_entity_poly.pdbx_strand_id
1 'polypeptide(L)'
;MMRASISALRGPVARRCFSTTTRLAASENGTGAAVNPRWLSELQARIKRVSGLKLDSTQKEELKGLQEVVDGQWLELLAGREGFLTGPGWRGLDKHTVTWGDQGTLKSRGHVNNVVYNKYAESARVNWLRNFATTVDPENAGEWNQLMSPKDIGLIMRSIKTDYKFPMAYPDNVTVLHKLAAKPTYESDFVLLEALLVSDRHRRPAARCFEDIVVYDYKTAKRTALKPFMVDRLRETYEAQERSKQECEEKIEGLVKVVEKLEKSANTDPKMGSISFREHIRWVPDEAGEPTSTIVLTSPQRRFVDLRILKAPTAEGQAHGVERLEWGIAGTSSSSLIPDGKGGEVRHSRWDHWIDSRTTEPETAGDEGDMYPQEGDLTLEKGRMVNPATGQECDYEELWRDVDPEPASVKAEDGGKPECVVLKYESEPSKARGMIVWLGRFCQGISRVGEDVSAERWEWKEEEGWKRTIRIGDEGILPCEVLLKTGAQLSVGAHVKHGEMVWDVLESSG
;
A
#
# COMPACT_ATOMS: atom_id res chain seq x y z
N MET A 1 -50.92 -47.05 -33.87
CA MET A 1 -50.97 -46.42 -35.21
C MET A 1 -51.11 -44.92 -34.98
N MET A 2 -50.30 -44.00 -35.46
CA MET A 2 -49.26 -43.94 -36.49
C MET A 2 -48.02 -43.22 -35.91
N ARG A 3 -46.82 -43.73 -36.21
CA ARG A 3 -45.57 -42.98 -36.10
C ARG A 3 -45.33 -42.33 -37.46
N ALA A 4 -45.04 -41.04 -37.49
CA ALA A 4 -44.48 -40.37 -38.65
C ALA A 4 -43.11 -39.79 -38.27
N SER A 5 -42.07 -40.47 -38.74
CA SER A 5 -40.69 -39.97 -38.76
C SER A 5 -40.55 -38.90 -39.84
N ILE A 6 -39.89 -37.79 -39.52
CA ILE A 6 -39.37 -36.87 -40.54
C ILE A 6 -37.85 -36.95 -40.52
N SER A 7 -37.36 -37.50 -41.64
CA SER A 7 -35.98 -37.68 -42.04
C SER A 7 -35.25 -36.35 -42.18
N ALA A 8 -33.94 -36.43 -41.95
CA ALA A 8 -32.95 -35.40 -42.10
C ALA A 8 -32.99 -34.69 -43.46
N LEU A 9 -32.96 -33.35 -43.41
CA LEU A 9 -32.47 -32.49 -44.49
C LEU A 9 -31.19 -31.80 -43.99
N ARG A 10 -30.04 -32.41 -44.28
CA ARG A 10 -28.73 -31.77 -44.15
C ARG A 10 -28.44 -30.99 -45.45
N GLY A 11 -28.76 -29.70 -45.45
CA GLY A 11 -28.14 -28.74 -46.36
C GLY A 11 -26.91 -28.11 -45.71
N PRO A 12 -25.88 -27.68 -46.47
CA PRO A 12 -24.73 -27.02 -45.90
C PRO A 12 -25.17 -25.67 -45.32
N VAL A 13 -25.15 -25.56 -43.98
CA VAL A 13 -25.28 -24.26 -43.30
C VAL A 13 -24.00 -23.50 -43.63
N ALA A 14 -24.08 -22.55 -44.55
CA ALA A 14 -23.06 -21.55 -44.72
C ALA A 14 -22.86 -20.88 -43.35
N ARG A 15 -21.67 -21.08 -42.76
CA ARG A 15 -21.23 -20.31 -41.60
C ARG A 15 -21.22 -18.84 -42.03
N ARG A 16 -22.33 -18.13 -41.77
CA ARG A 16 -22.27 -16.68 -41.69
C ARG A 16 -21.39 -16.38 -40.49
N CYS A 17 -20.12 -16.10 -40.75
CA CYS A 17 -19.30 -15.35 -39.82
C CYS A 17 -20.12 -14.14 -39.42
N PHE A 18 -20.54 -14.09 -38.16
CA PHE A 18 -21.02 -12.85 -37.58
C PHE A 18 -19.90 -11.85 -37.79
N SER A 19 -20.19 -10.84 -38.61
CA SER A 19 -19.35 -9.69 -38.90
C SER A 19 -18.57 -9.32 -37.67
N THR A 20 -17.25 -9.25 -37.80
CA THR A 20 -16.38 -8.55 -36.87
C THR A 20 -17.02 -7.21 -36.56
N THR A 21 -17.62 -7.09 -35.37
CA THR A 21 -17.75 -5.81 -34.70
C THR A 21 -16.34 -5.28 -34.68
N THR A 22 -16.11 -4.21 -35.44
CA THR A 22 -14.94 -3.36 -35.32
C THR A 22 -14.69 -3.23 -33.83
N ARG A 23 -13.58 -3.79 -33.33
CA ARG A 23 -13.10 -3.45 -32.00
C ARG A 23 -13.04 -1.93 -32.04
N LEU A 24 -13.99 -1.26 -31.40
CA LEU A 24 -13.82 0.13 -31.05
C LEU A 24 -12.54 0.11 -30.24
N ALA A 25 -11.47 0.59 -30.87
CA ALA A 25 -10.25 0.92 -30.20
C ALA A 25 -10.69 1.86 -29.08
N ALA A 26 -10.79 1.31 -27.87
CA ALA A 26 -10.53 2.11 -26.69
C ALA A 26 -9.22 2.84 -27.00
N SER A 27 -9.22 4.16 -26.91
CA SER A 27 -8.00 4.92 -27.17
C SER A 27 -6.90 4.34 -26.28
N GLU A 28 -5.94 3.63 -26.89
CA GLU A 28 -4.68 3.20 -26.28
C GLU A 28 -3.74 4.40 -26.10
N ASN A 29 -4.28 5.52 -25.61
CA ASN A 29 -3.55 6.73 -25.23
C ASN A 29 -3.92 7.12 -23.80
N GLY A 30 -3.86 6.14 -22.89
CA GLY A 30 -3.82 6.38 -21.46
C GLY A 30 -2.85 5.38 -20.85
N THR A 31 -1.71 5.85 -20.36
CA THR A 31 -0.77 5.11 -19.50
C THR A 31 -1.39 4.83 -18.11
N GLY A 32 -2.66 4.44 -18.05
CA GLY A 32 -3.35 4.10 -16.83
C GLY A 32 -3.18 2.62 -16.56
N ALA A 33 -2.31 2.28 -15.60
CA ALA A 33 -2.29 0.94 -15.02
C ALA A 33 -3.73 0.51 -14.69
N ALA A 34 -4.10 -0.73 -15.06
CA ALA A 34 -5.44 -1.24 -14.78
C ALA A 34 -5.74 -1.10 -13.28
N VAL A 35 -6.66 -0.20 -12.95
CA VAL A 35 -7.02 0.13 -11.57
C VAL A 35 -7.50 -1.13 -10.87
N ASN A 36 -6.92 -1.45 -9.71
CA ASN A 36 -7.30 -2.60 -8.92
C ASN A 36 -8.82 -2.55 -8.62
N PRO A 37 -9.64 -3.51 -9.09
CA PRO A 37 -11.09 -3.49 -8.90
C PRO A 37 -11.52 -3.63 -7.43
N ARG A 38 -10.58 -3.97 -6.53
CA ARG A 38 -10.81 -4.10 -5.09
C ARG A 38 -10.31 -2.91 -4.27
N TRP A 39 -9.81 -1.86 -4.91
CA TRP A 39 -9.16 -0.72 -4.24
C TRP A 39 -10.00 -0.13 -3.09
N LEU A 40 -11.32 0.03 -3.25
CA LEU A 40 -12.18 0.61 -2.23
C LEU A 40 -12.30 -0.33 -1.01
N SER A 41 -12.47 -1.63 -1.27
CA SER A 41 -12.50 -2.64 -0.21
C SER A 41 -11.14 -2.76 0.50
N GLU A 42 -10.04 -2.62 -0.24
CA GLU A 42 -8.69 -2.58 0.33
C GLU A 42 -8.46 -1.32 1.17
N LEU A 43 -8.89 -0.16 0.70
CA LEU A 43 -8.85 1.09 1.46
C LEU A 43 -9.66 0.97 2.76
N GLN A 44 -10.89 0.44 2.69
CA GLN A 44 -11.70 0.17 3.88
C GLN A 44 -11.02 -0.82 4.83
N ALA A 45 -10.36 -1.86 4.31
CA ALA A 45 -9.60 -2.81 5.12
C ALA A 45 -8.38 -2.15 5.79
N ARG A 46 -7.66 -1.27 5.09
CA ARG A 46 -6.57 -0.46 5.65
C ARG A 46 -7.06 0.43 6.78
N ILE A 47 -8.14 1.17 6.55
CA ILE A 47 -8.78 2.02 7.56
C ILE A 47 -9.17 1.21 8.81
N LYS A 48 -9.72 0.01 8.61
CA LYS A 48 -10.06 -0.90 9.71
C LYS A 48 -8.81 -1.36 10.46
N ARG A 49 -7.70 -1.66 9.78
CA ARG A 49 -6.43 -2.00 10.45
C ARG A 49 -5.92 -0.84 11.28
N VAL A 50 -5.91 0.37 10.71
CA VAL A 50 -5.51 1.60 11.42
C VAL A 50 -6.35 1.84 12.67
N SER A 51 -7.66 1.56 12.61
CA SER A 51 -8.55 1.69 13.77
C SER A 51 -8.21 0.76 14.95
N GLY A 52 -7.47 -0.33 14.68
CA GLY A 52 -6.98 -1.25 15.71
C GLY A 52 -5.66 -0.80 16.35
N LEU A 53 -5.05 0.28 15.87
CA LEU A 53 -3.76 0.75 16.36
C LEU A 53 -3.91 1.75 17.53
N LYS A 54 -2.83 1.96 18.28
CA LYS A 54 -2.77 2.98 19.34
C LYS A 54 -2.62 4.36 18.70
N LEU A 55 -3.72 5.10 18.61
CA LEU A 55 -3.77 6.43 18.03
C LEU A 55 -3.92 7.52 19.11
N ASP A 56 -3.24 8.64 18.92
CA ASP A 56 -3.45 9.86 19.72
C ASP A 56 -4.82 10.52 19.40
N SER A 57 -5.16 11.59 20.12
CA SER A 57 -6.45 12.28 19.94
C SER A 57 -6.62 12.88 18.54
N THR A 58 -5.57 13.45 17.97
CA THR A 58 -5.60 14.10 16.65
C THR A 58 -5.71 13.05 15.55
N GLN A 59 -4.94 11.96 15.64
CA GLN A 59 -5.00 10.83 14.73
C GLN A 59 -6.36 10.12 14.74
N LYS A 60 -6.99 10.02 15.92
CA LYS A 60 -8.37 9.48 16.04
C LYS A 60 -9.38 10.35 15.33
N GLU A 61 -9.24 11.68 15.41
CA GLU A 61 -10.11 12.61 14.70
C GLU A 61 -9.89 12.55 13.18
N GLU A 62 -8.64 12.49 12.72
CA GLU A 62 -8.30 12.28 11.30
C GLU A 62 -8.88 10.96 10.77
N LEU A 63 -8.71 9.86 11.51
CA LEU A 63 -9.28 8.55 11.15
C LEU A 63 -10.80 8.59 11.09
N LYS A 64 -11.44 9.28 12.02
CA LYS A 64 -12.91 9.43 12.04
C LYS A 64 -13.39 10.19 10.82
N GLY A 65 -12.78 11.33 10.49
CA GLY A 65 -13.13 12.10 9.29
C GLY A 65 -12.93 11.28 8.00
N LEU A 66 -11.85 10.51 7.95
CA LEU A 66 -11.58 9.58 6.84
C LEU A 66 -12.68 8.51 6.70
N GLN A 67 -13.09 7.88 7.82
CA GLN A 67 -14.19 6.90 7.83
C GLN A 67 -15.51 7.53 7.38
N GLU A 68 -15.85 8.72 7.88
CA GLU A 68 -17.07 9.44 7.51
C GLU A 68 -17.11 9.75 6.01
N VAL A 69 -15.99 10.17 5.41
CA VAL A 69 -15.90 10.42 3.97
C VAL A 69 -16.03 9.12 3.17
N VAL A 70 -15.25 8.09 3.52
CA VAL A 70 -15.26 6.82 2.77
C VAL A 70 -16.61 6.13 2.86
N ASP A 71 -17.26 6.11 4.03
CA ASP A 71 -18.56 5.48 4.21
C ASP A 71 -19.73 6.33 3.72
N GLY A 72 -19.64 7.65 3.83
CA GLY A 72 -20.69 8.57 3.38
C GLY A 72 -20.69 8.78 1.86
N GLN A 73 -19.52 8.68 1.21
CA GLN A 73 -19.32 9.05 -0.19
C GLN A 73 -18.81 7.86 -1.04
N TRP A 74 -18.92 6.63 -0.53
CA TRP A 74 -18.43 5.41 -1.20
C TRP A 74 -18.89 5.28 -2.66
N LEU A 75 -20.14 5.67 -2.99
CA LEU A 75 -20.68 5.55 -4.34
C LEU A 75 -19.98 6.52 -5.31
N GLU A 76 -19.76 7.75 -4.87
CA GLU A 76 -19.01 8.76 -5.62
C GLU A 76 -17.57 8.33 -5.83
N LEU A 77 -16.91 7.88 -4.76
CA LEU A 77 -15.55 7.37 -4.81
C LEU A 77 -15.44 6.17 -5.79
N LEU A 78 -16.39 5.25 -5.75
CA LEU A 78 -16.43 4.06 -6.60
C LEU A 78 -16.67 4.39 -8.08
N ALA A 79 -17.68 5.22 -8.38
CA ALA A 79 -18.19 5.40 -9.73
C ALA A 79 -17.74 6.73 -10.38
N GLY A 80 -17.56 7.79 -9.59
CA GLY A 80 -17.10 9.10 -10.06
C GLY A 80 -15.71 9.05 -10.66
N ARG A 81 -14.80 8.25 -10.09
CA ARG A 81 -13.47 7.97 -10.68
C ARG A 81 -13.51 7.36 -12.09
N GLU A 82 -14.63 6.74 -12.46
CA GLU A 82 -14.85 6.19 -13.80
C GLU A 82 -15.67 7.12 -14.71
N GLY A 83 -16.04 8.30 -14.20
CA GLY A 83 -16.83 9.32 -14.89
C GLY A 83 -18.33 9.11 -14.80
N PHE A 84 -18.84 8.36 -13.82
CA PHE A 84 -20.28 8.35 -13.56
C PHE A 84 -20.63 9.53 -12.65
N LEU A 85 -21.59 10.35 -13.08
CA LEU A 85 -22.13 11.39 -12.21
C LEU A 85 -23.05 10.74 -11.17
N THR A 86 -22.76 10.96 -9.88
CA THR A 86 -23.39 10.20 -8.78
C THR A 86 -24.34 11.03 -7.91
N GLY A 87 -24.48 12.33 -8.19
CA GLY A 87 -25.43 13.19 -7.49
C GLY A 87 -26.88 12.71 -7.66
N PRO A 88 -27.80 13.02 -6.72
CA PRO A 88 -29.19 12.52 -6.78
C PRO A 88 -29.91 12.76 -8.11
N GLY A 89 -29.65 13.90 -8.77
CA GLY A 89 -30.21 14.23 -10.09
C GLY A 89 -29.68 13.40 -11.26
N TRP A 90 -28.65 12.58 -11.07
CA TRP A 90 -28.02 11.76 -12.12
C TRP A 90 -28.29 10.26 -11.94
N ARG A 91 -28.89 9.83 -10.84
CA ARG A 91 -29.15 8.41 -10.58
C ARG A 91 -30.40 7.98 -11.35
N GLY A 92 -30.23 7.03 -12.27
CA GLY A 92 -31.35 6.48 -13.03
C GLY A 92 -32.25 5.60 -12.15
N LEU A 93 -31.64 4.80 -11.29
CA LEU A 93 -32.32 4.17 -10.16
C LEU A 93 -31.50 4.45 -8.91
N ASP A 94 -32.12 5.01 -7.88
CA ASP A 94 -31.48 5.29 -6.60
C ASP A 94 -32.04 4.34 -5.55
N LYS A 95 -31.18 3.46 -5.02
CA LYS A 95 -31.53 2.47 -3.99
C LYS A 95 -32.81 1.68 -4.30
N HIS A 96 -32.98 1.26 -5.54
CA HIS A 96 -34.15 0.49 -5.95
C HIS A 96 -34.14 -0.87 -5.26
N THR A 97 -35.21 -1.20 -4.54
CA THR A 97 -35.29 -2.47 -3.82
C THR A 97 -35.25 -3.65 -4.78
N VAL A 98 -34.27 -4.53 -4.60
CA VAL A 98 -34.26 -5.83 -5.26
C VAL A 98 -35.42 -6.62 -4.68
N THR A 99 -36.39 -7.02 -5.50
CA THR A 99 -37.56 -7.74 -4.99
C THR A 99 -37.31 -9.24 -4.97
N TRP A 100 -37.94 -9.98 -4.05
CA TRP A 100 -37.80 -11.44 -4.01
C TRP A 100 -38.24 -12.12 -5.33
N GLY A 101 -39.24 -11.54 -6.01
CA GLY A 101 -39.76 -12.03 -7.29
C GLY A 101 -38.80 -11.83 -8.48
N ASP A 102 -37.75 -11.01 -8.33
CA ASP A 102 -36.71 -10.82 -9.34
C ASP A 102 -35.69 -11.99 -9.37
N GLN A 103 -35.75 -12.89 -8.37
CA GLN A 103 -34.81 -14.00 -8.25
C GLN A 103 -35.20 -15.20 -9.13
N GLY A 104 -34.20 -15.90 -9.67
CA GLY A 104 -34.38 -17.17 -10.37
C GLY A 104 -34.42 -18.38 -9.42
N THR A 105 -35.28 -19.36 -9.70
CA THR A 105 -35.46 -20.58 -8.89
C THR A 105 -34.39 -21.64 -9.18
N LEU A 106 -33.21 -21.52 -8.57
CA LEU A 106 -32.38 -22.71 -8.29
C LEU A 106 -32.24 -22.90 -6.77
N LYS A 107 -32.89 -23.95 -6.30
CA LYS A 107 -33.00 -24.40 -4.91
C LYS A 107 -31.63 -24.36 -4.21
N SER A 108 -31.47 -23.42 -3.28
CA SER A 108 -30.35 -23.17 -2.34
C SER A 108 -29.40 -21.98 -2.61
N ARG A 109 -29.47 -21.29 -3.76
CA ARG A 109 -28.65 -20.08 -4.02
C ARG A 109 -29.37 -19.05 -4.91
N GLY A 110 -30.55 -18.60 -4.49
CA GLY A 110 -31.34 -17.62 -5.24
C GLY A 110 -30.57 -16.32 -5.46
N HIS A 111 -30.50 -15.87 -6.71
CA HIS A 111 -29.94 -14.58 -7.10
C HIS A 111 -30.86 -13.95 -8.15
N VAL A 112 -30.71 -12.64 -8.37
CA VAL A 112 -31.44 -11.89 -9.39
C VAL A 112 -31.22 -12.55 -10.75
N ASN A 113 -32.31 -12.78 -11.49
CA ASN A 113 -32.26 -13.38 -12.82
C ASN A 113 -31.49 -12.46 -13.78
N ASN A 114 -30.66 -13.05 -14.63
CA ASN A 114 -29.83 -12.34 -15.60
C ASN A 114 -30.59 -11.31 -16.45
N VAL A 115 -31.84 -11.59 -16.83
CA VAL A 115 -32.69 -10.69 -17.63
C VAL A 115 -33.11 -9.44 -16.84
N VAL A 116 -33.24 -9.55 -15.52
CA VAL A 116 -33.69 -8.44 -14.66
C VAL A 116 -32.64 -7.32 -14.61
N TYR A 117 -31.34 -7.63 -14.71
CA TYR A 117 -30.30 -6.60 -14.81
C TYR A 117 -30.53 -5.68 -16.02
N ASN A 118 -30.96 -6.24 -17.16
CA ASN A 118 -31.28 -5.43 -18.35
C ASN A 118 -32.55 -4.59 -18.14
N LYS A 119 -33.52 -5.08 -17.36
CA LYS A 119 -34.72 -4.31 -16.98
C LYS A 119 -34.36 -3.14 -16.06
N TYR A 120 -33.43 -3.35 -15.12
CA TYR A 120 -32.92 -2.28 -14.27
C TYR A 120 -32.17 -1.23 -15.09
N ALA A 121 -31.29 -1.66 -16.01
CA ALA A 121 -30.58 -0.75 -16.91
C ALA A 121 -31.56 0.06 -17.78
N GLU A 122 -32.57 -0.58 -18.36
CA GLU A 122 -33.60 0.10 -19.14
C GLU A 122 -34.37 1.14 -18.31
N SER A 123 -34.92 0.74 -17.16
CA SER A 123 -35.66 1.66 -16.28
C SER A 123 -34.79 2.85 -15.84
N ALA A 124 -33.53 2.57 -15.51
CA ALA A 124 -32.57 3.57 -15.11
C ALA A 124 -32.22 4.53 -16.26
N ARG A 125 -32.06 4.04 -17.50
CA ARG A 125 -31.83 4.90 -18.66
C ARG A 125 -33.00 5.85 -18.89
N VAL A 126 -34.23 5.35 -18.80
CA VAL A 126 -35.44 6.19 -18.97
C VAL A 126 -35.47 7.29 -17.92
N ASN A 127 -35.20 6.94 -16.65
CA ASN A 127 -35.16 7.92 -15.57
C ASN A 127 -34.00 8.91 -15.74
N TRP A 128 -32.81 8.45 -16.15
CA TRP A 128 -31.66 9.29 -16.41
C TRP A 128 -31.97 10.34 -17.50
N LEU A 129 -32.62 9.94 -18.59
CA LEU A 129 -33.09 10.86 -19.63
C LEU A 129 -34.18 11.82 -19.13
N ARG A 130 -35.12 11.33 -18.30
CA ARG A 130 -36.14 12.18 -17.68
C ARG A 130 -35.55 13.20 -16.73
N ASN A 131 -34.41 12.91 -16.10
CA ASN A 131 -33.72 13.88 -15.27
C ASN A 131 -33.21 15.08 -16.09
N PHE A 132 -32.92 14.93 -17.38
CA PHE A 132 -32.67 16.11 -18.22
C PHE A 132 -33.87 17.06 -18.24
N ALA A 133 -35.07 16.51 -18.33
CA ALA A 133 -36.31 17.31 -18.34
C ALA A 133 -36.61 17.99 -16.99
N THR A 134 -36.02 17.55 -15.88
CA THR A 134 -36.38 18.04 -14.54
C THR A 134 -35.25 18.78 -13.83
N THR A 135 -33.99 18.45 -14.10
CA THR A 135 -32.84 18.99 -13.36
C THR A 135 -31.78 19.65 -14.26
N VAL A 136 -31.56 19.15 -15.48
CA VAL A 136 -30.46 19.63 -16.35
C VAL A 136 -30.93 20.72 -17.32
N ASP A 137 -32.09 20.52 -17.93
CA ASP A 137 -32.65 21.37 -18.99
C ASP A 137 -34.18 21.41 -18.90
N PRO A 138 -34.73 22.01 -17.83
CA PRO A 138 -36.17 22.09 -17.60
C PRO A 138 -36.90 22.95 -18.64
N GLU A 139 -36.20 23.87 -19.32
CA GLU A 139 -36.78 24.73 -20.35
C GLU A 139 -37.24 23.93 -21.58
N ASN A 140 -36.54 22.83 -21.89
CA ASN A 140 -36.88 21.93 -23.01
C ASN A 140 -37.49 20.60 -22.51
N ALA A 141 -38.13 20.60 -21.34
CA ALA A 141 -38.66 19.39 -20.70
C ALA A 141 -39.63 18.59 -21.60
N GLY A 142 -40.41 19.28 -22.44
CA GLY A 142 -41.35 18.64 -23.35
C GLY A 142 -40.65 17.70 -24.34
N GLU A 143 -39.57 18.18 -24.95
CA GLU A 143 -38.77 17.48 -25.94
C GLU A 143 -37.99 16.32 -25.32
N TRP A 144 -37.40 16.51 -24.13
CA TRP A 144 -36.74 15.43 -23.40
C TRP A 144 -37.71 14.29 -23.04
N ASN A 145 -38.92 14.62 -22.60
CA ASN A 145 -39.95 13.61 -22.33
C ASN A 145 -40.45 12.92 -23.60
N GLN A 146 -40.47 13.61 -24.74
CA GLN A 146 -40.88 13.05 -26.03
C GLN A 146 -39.93 11.97 -26.55
N LEU A 147 -38.64 11.99 -26.19
CA LEU A 147 -37.67 10.96 -26.57
C LEU A 147 -38.10 9.54 -26.17
N MET A 148 -38.96 9.44 -25.15
CA MET A 148 -39.53 8.19 -24.65
C MET A 148 -40.90 7.86 -25.23
N SER A 149 -41.32 8.56 -26.29
CA SER A 149 -42.62 8.38 -26.94
C SER A 149 -42.44 8.21 -28.45
N PRO A 150 -43.34 7.49 -29.14
CA PRO A 150 -43.28 7.34 -30.59
C PRO A 150 -43.84 8.56 -31.35
N LYS A 151 -43.93 9.75 -30.73
CA LYS A 151 -44.62 10.93 -31.31
C LYS A 151 -43.75 11.78 -32.23
N ASP A 152 -42.43 11.76 -32.04
CA ASP A 152 -41.47 12.58 -32.79
C ASP A 152 -40.13 11.86 -32.92
N ILE A 153 -39.02 12.48 -32.51
CA ILE A 153 -37.73 11.80 -32.34
C ILE A 153 -37.78 10.97 -31.06
N GLY A 154 -37.33 9.72 -31.13
CA GLY A 154 -37.14 8.88 -29.95
C GLY A 154 -35.95 7.95 -30.05
N LEU A 155 -35.76 7.16 -28.99
CA LEU A 155 -34.57 6.34 -28.79
C LEU A 155 -34.90 4.85 -28.90
N ILE A 156 -34.15 4.14 -29.74
CA ILE A 156 -34.31 2.70 -29.97
C ILE A 156 -33.02 1.99 -29.59
N MET A 157 -33.12 0.99 -28.70
CA MET A 157 -31.99 0.13 -28.36
C MET A 157 -31.57 -0.72 -29.58
N ARG A 158 -30.38 -0.47 -30.13
CA ARG A 158 -29.77 -1.28 -31.21
C ARG A 158 -29.08 -2.51 -30.65
N SER A 159 -28.33 -2.35 -29.55
CA SER A 159 -27.73 -3.49 -28.86
C SER A 159 -27.44 -3.17 -27.39
N ILE A 160 -27.57 -4.18 -26.54
CA ILE A 160 -27.13 -4.15 -25.15
C ILE A 160 -26.22 -5.35 -24.89
N LYS A 161 -25.04 -5.10 -24.30
CA LYS A 161 -24.15 -6.13 -23.77
C LYS A 161 -24.09 -6.01 -22.26
N THR A 162 -24.25 -7.13 -21.56
CA THR A 162 -24.24 -7.15 -20.09
C THR A 162 -23.10 -8.02 -19.58
N ASP A 163 -22.21 -7.41 -18.80
CA ASP A 163 -21.13 -8.09 -18.10
C ASP A 163 -21.51 -8.27 -16.63
N TYR A 164 -21.87 -9.49 -16.25
CA TYR A 164 -22.19 -9.86 -14.87
C TYR A 164 -20.90 -9.97 -14.03
N LYS A 165 -20.85 -9.30 -12.88
CA LYS A 165 -19.66 -9.23 -12.01
C LYS A 165 -19.82 -10.07 -10.75
N PHE A 166 -21.00 -10.11 -10.15
CA PHE A 166 -21.34 -11.06 -9.09
C PHE A 166 -22.87 -11.26 -8.99
N PRO A 167 -23.35 -12.39 -8.46
CA PRO A 167 -24.77 -12.67 -8.32
C PRO A 167 -25.39 -11.92 -7.14
N MET A 168 -25.99 -10.75 -7.39
CA MET A 168 -26.78 -10.01 -6.40
C MET A 168 -28.05 -10.80 -6.01
N ALA A 169 -28.45 -10.75 -4.74
CA ALA A 169 -29.59 -11.51 -4.22
C ALA A 169 -30.41 -10.68 -3.23
N TYR A 170 -31.69 -11.01 -3.10
CA TYR A 170 -32.54 -10.43 -2.06
C TYR A 170 -32.09 -10.90 -0.66
N PRO A 171 -32.12 -10.03 0.36
CA PRO A 171 -32.40 -8.60 0.30
C PRO A 171 -31.17 -7.77 -0.09
N ASP A 172 -31.38 -6.78 -0.96
CA ASP A 172 -30.42 -5.76 -1.39
C ASP A 172 -31.16 -4.56 -2.02
N ASN A 173 -30.46 -3.45 -2.22
CA ASN A 173 -30.89 -2.35 -3.09
C ASN A 173 -29.89 -2.18 -4.22
N VAL A 174 -30.39 -1.89 -5.42
CA VAL A 174 -29.57 -1.59 -6.59
C VAL A 174 -29.65 -0.11 -6.93
N THR A 175 -28.48 0.51 -7.05
CA THR A 175 -28.32 1.85 -7.62
C THR A 175 -27.76 1.70 -9.03
N VAL A 176 -28.39 2.34 -10.02
CA VAL A 176 -27.99 2.25 -11.43
C VAL A 176 -27.63 3.63 -11.97
N LEU A 177 -26.38 3.76 -12.39
CA LEU A 177 -25.79 4.98 -12.92
C LEU A 177 -25.58 4.84 -14.43
N HIS A 178 -25.69 5.94 -15.17
CA HIS A 178 -25.37 5.99 -16.59
C HIS A 178 -24.32 7.07 -16.86
N LYS A 179 -23.48 6.81 -17.86
CA LYS A 179 -22.57 7.81 -18.43
C LYS A 179 -22.53 7.67 -19.95
N LEU A 180 -22.20 8.77 -20.62
CA LEU A 180 -21.87 8.78 -22.05
C LEU A 180 -20.51 8.13 -22.25
N ALA A 181 -20.46 7.09 -23.08
CA ALA A 181 -19.21 6.38 -23.41
C ALA A 181 -18.35 7.15 -24.43
N ALA A 182 -18.97 8.02 -25.23
CA ALA A 182 -18.30 8.89 -26.19
C ALA A 182 -19.00 10.26 -26.23
N LYS A 183 -18.23 11.33 -26.50
CA LYS A 183 -18.76 12.68 -26.66
C LYS A 183 -19.59 12.74 -27.96
N PRO A 184 -20.89 13.10 -27.91
CA PRO A 184 -21.70 13.17 -29.12
C PRO A 184 -21.32 14.37 -30.00
N THR A 185 -21.63 14.24 -31.29
CA THR A 185 -21.51 15.29 -32.32
C THR A 185 -22.90 15.70 -32.82
N TYR A 186 -23.01 16.82 -33.52
CA TYR A 186 -24.30 17.28 -34.06
C TYR A 186 -24.83 16.37 -35.17
N GLU A 187 -23.96 15.54 -35.74
CA GLU A 187 -24.26 14.58 -36.79
C GLU A 187 -24.54 13.17 -36.23
N SER A 188 -24.38 12.97 -34.91
CA SER A 188 -24.56 11.66 -34.28
C SER A 188 -26.02 11.22 -34.35
N ASP A 189 -26.28 10.11 -35.04
CA ASP A 189 -27.58 9.41 -35.09
C ASP A 189 -27.70 8.30 -34.03
N PHE A 190 -26.79 8.29 -33.06
CA PHE A 190 -26.74 7.33 -31.96
C PHE A 190 -26.16 7.96 -30.69
N VAL A 191 -26.44 7.31 -29.56
CA VAL A 191 -25.88 7.61 -28.23
C VAL A 191 -25.32 6.31 -27.66
N LEU A 192 -24.06 6.34 -27.22
CA LEU A 192 -23.43 5.22 -26.54
C LEU A 192 -23.45 5.48 -25.03
N LEU A 193 -24.10 4.59 -24.29
CA LEU A 193 -24.13 4.66 -22.83
C LEU A 193 -23.42 3.47 -22.22
N GLU A 194 -22.78 3.71 -21.08
CA GLU A 194 -22.39 2.66 -20.14
C GLU A 194 -23.28 2.80 -18.90
N ALA A 195 -23.82 1.68 -18.42
CA ALA A 195 -24.58 1.60 -17.18
C ALA A 195 -23.79 0.81 -16.13
N LEU A 196 -23.73 1.33 -14.91
CA LEU A 196 -23.12 0.67 -13.75
C LEU A 196 -24.22 0.31 -12.75
N LEU A 197 -24.44 -0.99 -12.55
CA LEU A 197 -25.39 -1.50 -11.57
C LEU A 197 -24.63 -1.85 -10.30
N VAL A 198 -24.88 -1.12 -9.23
CA VAL A 198 -24.16 -1.20 -7.96
C VAL A 198 -25.06 -1.77 -6.89
N SER A 199 -24.58 -2.77 -6.15
CA SER A 199 -25.23 -3.28 -4.95
C SER A 199 -24.90 -2.37 -3.77
N ASP A 200 -25.93 -1.89 -3.09
CA ASP A 200 -25.77 -1.09 -1.87
C ASP A 200 -25.23 -1.94 -0.72
N ARG A 201 -25.71 -3.18 -0.59
CA ARG A 201 -25.28 -4.10 0.49
C ARG A 201 -23.81 -4.46 0.37
N HIS A 202 -23.34 -4.74 -0.83
CA HIS A 202 -21.97 -5.18 -1.08
C HIS A 202 -21.04 -4.03 -1.48
N ARG A 203 -21.57 -2.83 -1.71
CA ARG A 203 -20.85 -1.62 -2.14
C ARG A 203 -19.90 -1.86 -3.32
N ARG A 204 -20.35 -2.65 -4.29
CA ARG A 204 -19.55 -2.99 -5.49
C ARG A 204 -20.44 -3.19 -6.73
N PRO A 205 -19.86 -3.08 -7.93
CA PRO A 205 -20.58 -3.35 -9.17
C PRO A 205 -21.06 -4.80 -9.23
N ALA A 206 -22.36 -4.99 -9.47
CA ALA A 206 -23.02 -6.27 -9.72
C ALA A 206 -23.06 -6.60 -11.21
N ALA A 207 -23.26 -5.60 -12.07
CA ALA A 207 -23.20 -5.75 -13.52
C ALA A 207 -22.79 -4.43 -14.19
N ARG A 208 -22.35 -4.54 -15.44
CA ARG A 208 -22.20 -3.41 -16.35
C ARG A 208 -22.98 -3.66 -17.63
N CYS A 209 -23.64 -2.63 -18.14
CA CYS A 209 -24.31 -2.69 -19.42
C CYS A 209 -23.65 -1.70 -20.39
N PHE A 210 -23.45 -2.12 -21.63
CA PHE A 210 -22.97 -1.27 -22.72
C PHE A 210 -24.09 -1.18 -23.74
N GLU A 211 -24.54 0.04 -23.97
CA GLU A 211 -25.78 0.33 -24.69
C GLU A 211 -25.48 1.15 -25.93
N ASP A 212 -26.01 0.68 -27.04
CA ASP A 212 -25.95 1.34 -28.33
C ASP A 212 -27.36 1.73 -28.73
N ILE A 213 -27.65 3.02 -28.67
CA ILE A 213 -28.99 3.56 -28.77
C ILE A 213 -29.06 4.41 -30.04
N VAL A 214 -29.92 4.04 -30.96
CA VAL A 214 -30.16 4.76 -32.20
C VAL A 214 -31.21 5.84 -31.98
N VAL A 215 -30.97 7.01 -32.56
CA VAL A 215 -31.91 8.12 -32.62
C VAL A 215 -32.76 7.95 -33.87
N TYR A 216 -34.07 7.87 -33.67
CA TYR A 216 -35.03 7.50 -34.71
C TYR A 216 -36.16 8.51 -34.79
N ASP A 217 -36.44 9.02 -35.99
CA ASP A 217 -37.58 9.85 -36.27
C ASP A 217 -38.78 8.96 -36.63
N TYR A 218 -39.78 8.92 -35.74
CA TYR A 218 -40.98 8.12 -35.94
C TYR A 218 -41.92 8.67 -37.03
N LYS A 219 -41.80 9.96 -37.41
CA LYS A 219 -42.61 10.56 -38.47
C LYS A 219 -42.06 10.19 -39.85
N THR A 220 -40.74 10.24 -40.00
CA THR A 220 -40.08 9.93 -41.29
C THR A 220 -39.63 8.46 -41.41
N ALA A 221 -39.72 7.70 -40.31
CA ALA A 221 -39.31 6.30 -40.21
C ALA A 221 -37.84 6.09 -40.62
N LYS A 222 -36.96 6.99 -40.17
CA LYS A 222 -35.52 6.97 -40.49
C LYS A 222 -34.68 7.33 -39.27
N ARG A 223 -33.40 6.94 -39.31
CA ARG A 223 -32.41 7.45 -38.36
C ARG A 223 -32.22 8.95 -38.59
N THR A 224 -32.01 9.68 -37.51
CA THR A 224 -31.79 11.13 -37.53
C THR A 224 -30.84 11.53 -36.42
N ALA A 225 -30.32 12.75 -36.46
CA ALA A 225 -29.55 13.32 -35.36
C ALA A 225 -30.47 13.82 -34.22
N LEU A 226 -29.93 13.94 -33.01
CA LEU A 226 -30.60 14.64 -31.92
C LEU A 226 -30.76 16.14 -32.25
N LYS A 227 -31.71 16.79 -31.58
CA LYS A 227 -31.86 18.26 -31.68
C LYS A 227 -30.57 18.93 -31.16
N PRO A 228 -30.10 20.03 -31.78
CA PRO A 228 -28.81 20.65 -31.40
C PRO A 228 -28.66 20.94 -29.90
N PHE A 229 -29.70 21.48 -29.25
CA PHE A 229 -29.65 21.77 -27.81
C PHE A 229 -29.49 20.50 -26.95
N MET A 230 -30.03 19.35 -27.38
CA MET A 230 -29.84 18.07 -26.69
C MET A 230 -28.40 17.62 -26.81
N VAL A 231 -27.79 17.79 -27.98
CA VAL A 231 -26.37 17.51 -28.21
C VAL A 231 -25.51 18.40 -27.31
N ASP A 232 -25.83 19.68 -27.18
CA ASP A 232 -25.13 20.60 -26.28
C ASP A 232 -25.17 20.10 -24.82
N ARG A 233 -26.36 19.78 -24.30
CA ARG A 233 -26.50 19.27 -22.92
C ARG A 233 -25.78 17.94 -22.70
N LEU A 234 -25.77 17.04 -23.68
CA LEU A 234 -25.02 15.79 -23.60
C LEU A 234 -23.50 16.02 -23.65
N ARG A 235 -23.02 16.99 -24.44
CA ARG A 235 -21.59 17.36 -24.47
C ARG A 235 -21.15 17.98 -23.15
N GLU A 236 -21.95 18.87 -22.56
CA GLU A 236 -21.72 19.42 -21.22
C GLU A 236 -21.70 18.31 -20.15
N THR A 237 -22.63 17.35 -20.26
CA THR A 237 -22.67 16.18 -19.36
C THR A 237 -21.39 15.37 -19.50
N TYR A 238 -20.95 15.08 -20.72
CA TYR A 238 -19.68 14.38 -20.97
C TYR A 238 -18.48 15.12 -20.35
N GLU A 239 -18.43 16.44 -20.47
CA GLU A 239 -17.38 17.25 -19.85
C GLU A 239 -17.44 17.21 -18.32
N ALA A 240 -18.64 17.21 -17.73
CA ALA A 240 -18.82 17.02 -16.29
C ALA A 240 -18.34 15.64 -15.84
N GLN A 241 -18.53 14.59 -16.64
CA GLN A 241 -17.98 13.25 -16.35
C GLN A 241 -16.45 13.27 -16.31
N GLU A 242 -15.80 13.95 -17.25
CA GLU A 242 -14.32 14.05 -17.26
C GLU A 242 -13.80 14.85 -16.07
N ARG A 243 -14.45 15.95 -15.69
CA ARG A 243 -14.12 16.70 -14.46
C ARG A 243 -14.28 15.83 -13.21
N SER A 244 -15.41 15.10 -13.11
CA SER A 244 -15.69 14.22 -11.98
C SER A 244 -14.62 13.12 -11.80
N LYS A 245 -14.06 12.59 -12.91
CA LYS A 245 -12.94 11.64 -12.82
C LYS A 245 -11.72 12.26 -12.13
N GLN A 246 -11.33 13.47 -12.57
CA GLN A 246 -10.15 14.16 -12.04
C GLN A 246 -10.34 14.49 -10.56
N GLU A 247 -11.46 15.13 -10.21
CA GLU A 247 -11.79 15.49 -8.82
C GLU A 247 -11.86 14.26 -7.91
N CYS A 248 -12.42 13.14 -8.40
CA CYS A 248 -12.46 11.89 -7.63
C CYS A 248 -11.08 11.27 -7.46
N GLU A 249 -10.22 11.28 -8.47
CA GLU A 249 -8.88 10.71 -8.36
C GLU A 249 -8.02 11.52 -7.37
N GLU A 250 -8.05 12.85 -7.43
CA GLU A 250 -7.39 13.72 -6.45
C GLU A 250 -7.87 13.46 -5.03
N LYS A 251 -9.18 13.30 -4.85
CA LYS A 251 -9.80 12.97 -3.58
C LYS A 251 -9.35 11.60 -3.07
N ILE A 252 -9.31 10.59 -3.94
CA ILE A 252 -8.82 9.24 -3.60
C ILE A 252 -7.35 9.29 -3.18
N GLU A 253 -6.50 9.99 -3.93
CA GLU A 253 -5.09 10.19 -3.58
C GLU A 253 -4.94 10.84 -2.20
N GLY A 254 -5.74 11.88 -1.92
CA GLY A 254 -5.77 12.53 -0.60
C GLY A 254 -6.13 11.56 0.52
N LEU A 255 -7.19 10.76 0.33
CA LEU A 255 -7.60 9.75 1.32
C LEU A 255 -6.50 8.70 1.54
N VAL A 256 -5.87 8.22 0.47
CA VAL A 256 -4.76 7.25 0.56
C VAL A 256 -3.56 7.83 1.31
N LYS A 257 -3.17 9.08 1.03
CA LYS A 257 -2.07 9.76 1.73
C LYS A 257 -2.35 9.89 3.24
N VAL A 258 -3.59 10.18 3.63
CA VAL A 258 -3.98 10.23 5.05
C VAL A 258 -3.86 8.85 5.68
N VAL A 259 -4.33 7.79 5.01
CA VAL A 259 -4.20 6.41 5.51
C VAL A 259 -2.73 6.03 5.67
N GLU A 260 -1.88 6.33 4.68
CA GLU A 260 -0.45 6.04 4.74
C GLU A 260 0.25 6.80 5.86
N LYS A 261 -0.12 8.07 6.08
CA LYS A 261 0.37 8.86 7.20
C LYS A 261 0.00 8.18 8.52
N LEU A 262 -1.27 7.79 8.69
CA LEU A 262 -1.75 7.13 9.90
C LEU A 262 -1.13 5.74 10.10
N GLU A 263 -0.96 4.96 9.03
CA GLU A 263 -0.27 3.68 9.07
C GLU A 263 1.18 3.86 9.49
N LYS A 264 1.92 4.81 8.91
CA LYS A 264 3.30 5.12 9.30
C LYS A 264 3.38 5.62 10.74
N SER A 265 2.50 6.53 11.14
CA SER A 265 2.52 7.11 12.49
C SER A 265 2.09 6.13 13.59
N ALA A 266 1.37 5.08 13.22
CA ALA A 266 0.92 4.04 14.13
C ALA A 266 1.81 2.77 14.09
N ASN A 267 2.57 2.58 13.01
CA ASN A 267 3.68 1.62 12.93
C ASN A 267 4.99 2.21 13.51
N THR A 268 5.03 3.53 13.69
CA THR A 268 5.80 4.17 14.75
C THR A 268 5.01 4.14 16.05
N ASP A 269 4.77 2.93 16.58
CA ASP A 269 5.08 2.82 18.00
C ASP A 269 6.55 3.28 18.07
N PRO A 270 6.94 4.27 18.89
CA PRO A 270 8.33 4.36 19.27
C PRO A 270 8.58 3.04 20.02
N LYS A 271 8.81 1.95 19.28
CA LYS A 271 9.63 0.89 19.81
C LYS A 271 10.86 1.64 20.26
N MET A 272 11.03 1.64 21.58
CA MET A 272 12.32 1.85 22.20
C MET A 272 13.34 1.17 21.26
N GLY A 273 14.45 1.84 20.97
CA GLY A 273 15.50 1.17 20.21
C GLY A 273 15.75 -0.21 20.80
N SER A 274 16.17 -1.21 20.01
CA SER A 274 16.47 -2.52 20.56
C SER A 274 17.97 -2.66 20.85
N ILE A 275 18.28 -3.35 21.93
CA ILE A 275 19.62 -3.81 22.27
C ILE A 275 19.60 -5.32 22.18
N SER A 276 20.23 -5.87 21.15
CA SER A 276 20.17 -7.30 20.84
C SER A 276 21.53 -7.94 21.11
N PHE A 277 21.55 -8.99 21.92
CA PHE A 277 22.74 -9.81 22.20
C PHE A 277 22.63 -11.11 21.42
N ARG A 278 23.69 -11.49 20.69
CA ARG A 278 23.72 -12.82 20.06
C ARG A 278 24.11 -13.85 21.10
N GLU A 279 23.22 -14.80 21.36
CA GLU A 279 23.45 -15.91 22.29
C GLU A 279 24.26 -17.02 21.62
N HIS A 280 23.97 -17.31 20.35
CA HIS A 280 24.79 -18.18 19.51
C HIS A 280 24.49 -18.02 18.03
N ILE A 281 25.43 -18.48 17.21
CA ILE A 281 25.27 -18.72 15.77
C ILE A 281 25.58 -20.18 15.46
N ARG A 282 24.91 -20.75 14.45
CA ARG A 282 25.35 -21.97 13.78
C ARG A 282 25.20 -21.86 12.27
N TRP A 283 26.13 -22.48 11.56
CA TRP A 283 26.01 -22.78 10.14
C TRP A 283 25.48 -24.20 10.01
N VAL A 284 24.34 -24.43 9.38
CA VAL A 284 23.72 -25.76 9.36
C VAL A 284 24.57 -26.71 8.50
N PRO A 285 24.95 -27.91 8.98
CA PRO A 285 24.47 -28.63 10.18
C PRO A 285 25.39 -28.57 11.42
N ASP A 286 26.36 -27.65 11.46
CA ASP A 286 27.34 -27.54 12.54
C ASP A 286 26.69 -27.23 13.91
N GLU A 287 27.43 -27.51 14.98
CA GLU A 287 27.01 -27.19 16.35
C GLU A 287 26.98 -25.67 16.59
N ALA A 288 26.06 -25.23 17.46
CA ALA A 288 25.95 -23.83 17.82
C ALA A 288 27.09 -23.39 18.74
N GLY A 289 27.63 -22.21 18.46
CA GLY A 289 28.67 -21.58 19.27
C GLY A 289 28.57 -20.06 19.23
N GLU A 290 29.20 -19.39 20.19
CA GLU A 290 29.27 -17.92 20.21
C GLU A 290 30.70 -17.46 20.45
N PRO A 291 31.54 -17.40 19.39
CA PRO A 291 32.93 -17.00 19.50
C PRO A 291 33.10 -15.51 19.77
N THR A 292 32.03 -14.71 19.68
CA THR A 292 32.06 -13.26 19.78
C THR A 292 31.24 -12.73 20.96
N SER A 293 31.52 -11.50 21.37
CA SER A 293 30.64 -10.66 22.17
C SER A 293 29.88 -9.75 21.20
N THR A 294 28.85 -10.30 20.55
CA THR A 294 28.04 -9.57 19.56
C THR A 294 26.93 -8.78 20.24
N ILE A 295 26.85 -7.49 19.91
CA ILE A 295 25.77 -6.60 20.32
C ILE A 295 25.34 -5.77 19.10
N VAL A 296 24.04 -5.70 18.88
CA VAL A 296 23.41 -4.80 17.90
C VAL A 296 22.63 -3.74 18.65
N LEU A 297 22.95 -2.48 18.40
CA LEU A 297 22.12 -1.36 18.85
C LEU A 297 21.31 -0.88 17.66
N THR A 298 19.99 -0.90 17.76
CA THR A 298 19.08 -0.36 16.72
C THR A 298 18.26 0.78 17.30
N SER A 299 18.40 1.99 16.75
CA SER A 299 17.65 3.17 17.17
C SER A 299 16.15 3.06 16.87
N PRO A 300 15.30 3.92 17.48
CA PRO A 300 13.88 3.98 17.16
C PRO A 300 13.57 4.22 15.68
N GLN A 301 14.40 4.99 14.95
CA GLN A 301 14.26 5.16 13.50
C GLN A 301 15.03 4.11 12.67
N ARG A 302 15.34 2.96 13.27
CA ARG A 302 15.92 1.77 12.59
C ARG A 302 17.32 1.99 12.01
N ARG A 303 18.13 2.86 12.61
CA ARG A 303 19.57 2.93 12.34
C ARG A 303 20.29 1.99 13.29
N PHE A 304 21.22 1.20 12.79
CA PHE A 304 21.88 0.20 13.63
C PHE A 304 23.40 0.26 13.56
N VAL A 305 24.02 -0.20 14.64
CA VAL A 305 25.45 -0.56 14.71
C VAL A 305 25.54 -1.97 15.30
N ASP A 306 26.02 -2.92 14.50
CA ASP A 306 26.33 -4.31 14.87
C ASP A 306 27.85 -4.45 15.00
N LEU A 307 28.33 -4.82 16.18
CA LEU A 307 29.75 -5.13 16.41
C LEU A 307 29.90 -6.55 16.93
N ARG A 308 30.59 -7.39 16.15
CA ARG A 308 30.92 -8.79 16.47
C ARG A 308 32.39 -8.88 16.86
N ILE A 309 32.66 -8.91 18.17
CA ILE A 309 34.03 -8.86 18.72
C ILE A 309 34.46 -10.21 19.27
N LEU A 310 35.58 -10.78 18.82
CA LEU A 310 36.06 -12.08 19.31
C LEU A 310 36.32 -12.07 20.84
N LYS A 311 35.87 -13.13 21.53
CA LYS A 311 35.95 -13.31 23.02
C LYS A 311 37.36 -13.61 23.53
N ALA A 312 38.25 -14.21 22.74
CA ALA A 312 39.63 -14.55 23.12
C ALA A 312 40.63 -14.18 22.00
N PRO A 313 41.88 -13.80 22.32
CA PRO A 313 42.93 -13.65 21.32
C PRO A 313 43.37 -15.03 20.82
N THR A 314 43.37 -15.24 19.51
CA THR A 314 44.02 -16.40 18.90
C THR A 314 45.53 -16.28 19.08
N ALA A 315 46.09 -17.14 19.93
CA ALA A 315 47.51 -17.33 20.19
C ALA A 315 48.28 -16.16 20.84
N GLU A 316 49.33 -16.52 21.58
CA GLU A 316 50.15 -15.66 22.42
C GLU A 316 50.75 -14.50 21.62
N GLY A 317 50.37 -13.26 21.98
CA GLY A 317 51.31 -12.14 21.94
C GLY A 317 51.22 -11.12 20.81
N GLN A 318 50.09 -10.92 20.12
CA GLN A 318 49.83 -9.71 19.30
C GLN A 318 48.39 -9.68 18.77
N ALA A 319 47.48 -8.93 19.43
CA ALA A 319 46.22 -8.52 18.79
C ALA A 319 45.73 -7.21 19.42
N HIS A 320 46.57 -6.18 19.35
CA HIS A 320 46.15 -4.79 19.48
C HIS A 320 45.86 -4.28 18.06
N GLY A 321 44.63 -3.86 17.78
CA GLY A 321 44.33 -3.13 16.54
C GLY A 321 42.97 -3.45 15.94
N VAL A 322 42.92 -4.33 14.94
CA VAL A 322 41.75 -4.51 14.06
C VAL A 322 41.24 -5.95 14.00
N GLU A 323 42.13 -6.94 14.14
CA GLU A 323 41.84 -8.38 13.94
C GLU A 323 40.82 -8.98 14.91
N ARG A 324 40.55 -8.30 16.04
CA ARG A 324 39.50 -8.71 17.00
C ARG A 324 38.08 -8.42 16.52
N LEU A 325 37.91 -7.52 15.55
CA LEU A 325 36.62 -7.22 14.95
C LEU A 325 36.35 -8.29 13.89
N GLU A 326 35.53 -9.28 14.23
CA GLU A 326 35.12 -10.34 13.30
C GLU A 326 34.26 -9.75 12.18
N TRP A 327 33.30 -8.91 12.56
CA TRP A 327 32.49 -8.12 11.64
C TRP A 327 31.93 -6.89 12.34
N GLY A 328 32.01 -5.74 11.69
CA GLY A 328 31.36 -4.51 12.14
C GLY A 328 30.52 -3.93 11.01
N ILE A 329 29.26 -3.64 11.30
CA ILE A 329 28.27 -3.17 10.33
C ILE A 329 27.53 -1.97 10.91
N ALA A 330 27.23 -0.98 10.08
CA ALA A 330 26.23 0.02 10.41
C ALA A 330 25.38 0.39 9.20
N GLY A 331 24.12 0.73 9.43
CA GLY A 331 23.17 0.96 8.36
C GLY A 331 21.75 1.19 8.83
N THR A 332 20.79 0.79 7.99
CA THR A 332 19.36 0.86 8.31
C THR A 332 18.70 -0.51 8.22
N SER A 333 17.80 -0.82 9.15
CA SER A 333 17.03 -2.05 9.14
C SER A 333 15.57 -1.80 8.74
N SER A 334 14.97 -2.80 8.12
CA SER A 334 13.53 -2.81 7.80
C SER A 334 12.96 -4.20 8.02
N SER A 335 11.65 -4.28 8.32
CA SER A 335 10.97 -5.57 8.45
C SER A 335 9.60 -5.53 7.81
N SER A 336 9.16 -6.67 7.28
CA SER A 336 7.82 -6.89 6.75
C SER A 336 7.27 -8.24 7.21
N LEU A 337 5.95 -8.42 7.16
CA LEU A 337 5.34 -9.72 7.41
C LEU A 337 5.17 -10.45 6.08
N ILE A 338 5.67 -11.68 6.01
CA ILE A 338 5.54 -12.57 4.85
C ILE A 338 4.83 -13.87 5.26
N PRO A 339 4.14 -14.57 4.34
CA PRO A 339 3.55 -15.87 4.65
C PRO A 339 4.62 -16.91 5.01
N ASP A 340 4.41 -17.68 6.08
CA ASP A 340 5.36 -18.69 6.58
C ASP A 340 5.31 -20.06 5.83
N GLY A 341 4.48 -20.15 4.79
CA GLY A 341 4.23 -21.39 4.03
C GLY A 341 3.39 -22.45 4.75
N LYS A 342 3.03 -22.24 6.02
CA LYS A 342 2.21 -23.13 6.87
C LYS A 342 0.84 -22.52 7.23
N GLY A 343 0.51 -21.37 6.63
CA GLY A 343 -0.75 -20.67 6.86
C GLY A 343 -0.69 -19.61 7.96
N GLY A 344 0.51 -19.32 8.48
CA GLY A 344 0.83 -18.19 9.35
C GLY A 344 1.64 -17.11 8.63
N GLU A 345 2.17 -16.17 9.42
CA GLU A 345 3.05 -15.10 8.96
C GLU A 345 4.35 -15.14 9.78
N VAL A 346 5.47 -14.82 9.13
CA VAL A 346 6.79 -14.65 9.76
C VAL A 346 7.28 -13.23 9.47
N ARG A 347 8.03 -12.66 10.41
CA ARG A 347 8.66 -11.35 10.21
C ARG A 347 9.95 -11.57 9.42
N HIS A 348 9.99 -11.04 8.22
CA HIS A 348 11.18 -10.98 7.39
C HIS A 348 11.89 -9.64 7.63
N SER A 349 13.15 -9.68 8.01
CA SER A 349 13.98 -8.52 8.30
C SER A 349 15.11 -8.40 7.29
N ARG A 350 15.46 -7.16 6.94
CA ARG A 350 16.55 -6.82 6.04
C ARG A 350 17.39 -5.71 6.65
N TRP A 351 18.71 -5.83 6.50
CA TRP A 351 19.68 -4.83 6.96
C TRP A 351 20.47 -4.32 5.76
N ASP A 352 20.26 -3.05 5.43
CA ASP A 352 20.99 -2.39 4.36
C ASP A 352 22.28 -1.78 4.92
N HIS A 353 23.42 -2.33 4.53
CA HIS A 353 24.72 -1.90 5.01
C HIS A 353 25.11 -0.56 4.40
N TRP A 354 25.55 0.37 5.26
CA TRP A 354 26.13 1.64 4.86
C TRP A 354 27.62 1.73 5.22
N ILE A 355 28.02 1.04 6.28
CA ILE A 355 29.41 0.75 6.66
C ILE A 355 29.53 -0.75 6.85
N ASP A 356 30.56 -1.36 6.28
CA ASP A 356 30.91 -2.76 6.48
C ASP A 356 32.43 -2.87 6.69
N SER A 357 32.86 -3.58 7.72
CA SER A 357 34.29 -3.76 8.00
C SER A 357 34.98 -4.68 6.99
N ARG A 358 34.24 -5.53 6.28
CA ARG A 358 34.76 -6.55 5.34
C ARG A 358 34.79 -6.08 3.88
N THR A 359 34.12 -4.99 3.54
CA THR A 359 34.07 -4.47 2.16
C THR A 359 34.05 -2.94 2.10
N THR A 360 34.59 -2.38 1.02
CA THR A 360 34.45 -0.95 0.67
C THR A 360 33.21 -0.66 -0.17
N GLU A 361 32.45 -1.69 -0.56
CA GLU A 361 31.21 -1.61 -1.35
C GLU A 361 30.00 -2.16 -0.55
N PRO A 362 29.65 -1.54 0.59
CA PRO A 362 28.65 -2.06 1.52
C PRO A 362 27.24 -2.16 0.92
N GLU A 363 26.93 -1.36 -0.11
CA GLU A 363 25.60 -1.33 -0.72
C GLU A 363 25.19 -2.65 -1.39
N THR A 364 26.16 -3.54 -1.66
CA THR A 364 25.93 -4.89 -2.21
C THR A 364 25.95 -6.01 -1.17
N ALA A 365 26.25 -5.67 0.09
CA ALA A 365 26.52 -6.63 1.15
C ALA A 365 25.37 -6.80 2.15
N GLY A 366 24.19 -6.20 1.89
CA GLY A 366 23.05 -6.30 2.79
C GLY A 366 22.59 -7.75 3.01
N ASP A 367 22.22 -8.06 4.24
CA ASP A 367 21.73 -9.37 4.67
C ASP A 367 20.24 -9.33 5.06
N GLU A 368 19.63 -10.51 5.07
CA GLU A 368 18.22 -10.71 5.36
C GLU A 368 17.97 -12.03 6.10
N GLY A 369 16.94 -12.04 6.94
CA GLY A 369 16.62 -13.17 7.80
C GLY A 369 15.15 -13.19 8.25
N ASP A 370 14.62 -14.39 8.43
CA ASP A 370 13.29 -14.64 8.96
C ASP A 370 13.34 -14.81 10.48
N MET A 371 12.54 -14.03 11.19
CA MET A 371 12.55 -13.94 12.66
C MET A 371 11.47 -14.81 13.28
N TYR A 372 11.87 -15.83 14.04
CA TYR A 372 11.00 -16.76 14.76
C TYR A 372 11.09 -16.52 16.27
N PRO A 373 10.11 -15.85 16.90
CA PRO A 373 10.08 -15.67 18.34
C PRO A 373 10.16 -17.02 19.08
N GLN A 374 10.96 -17.05 20.15
CA GLN A 374 11.13 -18.19 21.04
C GLN A 374 10.54 -17.86 22.42
N GLU A 375 10.71 -18.74 23.41
CA GLU A 375 10.29 -18.46 24.79
C GLU A 375 11.12 -17.32 25.40
N GLY A 376 10.46 -16.44 26.15
CA GLY A 376 11.12 -15.28 26.78
C GLY A 376 11.46 -14.17 25.78
N ASP A 377 12.60 -13.51 25.98
CA ASP A 377 13.07 -12.40 25.15
C ASP A 377 13.96 -12.87 23.98
N LEU A 378 13.77 -14.13 23.55
CA LEU A 378 14.59 -14.78 22.56
C LEU A 378 13.92 -14.79 21.17
N THR A 379 14.71 -14.57 20.13
CA THR A 379 14.29 -14.68 18.73
C THR A 379 15.31 -15.47 17.93
N LEU A 380 14.85 -16.51 17.24
CA LEU A 380 15.68 -17.30 16.33
C LEU A 380 15.55 -16.69 14.93
N GLU A 381 16.63 -16.11 14.45
CA GLU A 381 16.78 -15.68 13.06
C GLU A 381 17.26 -16.85 12.20
N LYS A 382 16.68 -17.00 11.01
CA LYS A 382 17.14 -17.94 10.00
C LYS A 382 17.32 -17.24 8.68
N GLY A 383 18.44 -17.48 8.03
CA GLY A 383 18.72 -16.94 6.71
C GLY A 383 19.68 -17.84 5.96
N ARG A 384 20.17 -17.32 4.84
CA ARG A 384 21.14 -18.01 3.99
C ARG A 384 22.17 -17.00 3.51
N MET A 385 23.44 -17.30 3.76
CA MET A 385 24.55 -16.44 3.33
C MET A 385 25.82 -17.26 3.11
N VAL A 386 26.86 -16.63 2.58
CA VAL A 386 28.17 -17.26 2.41
C VAL A 386 28.85 -17.41 3.78
N ASN A 387 29.15 -18.64 4.18
CA ASN A 387 29.93 -18.91 5.38
C ASN A 387 31.38 -18.43 5.18
N PRO A 388 31.88 -17.48 6.00
CA PRO A 388 33.21 -16.91 5.84
C PRO A 388 34.36 -17.94 5.94
N ALA A 389 34.17 -19.03 6.69
CA ALA A 389 35.19 -20.05 6.87
C ALA A 389 35.32 -20.99 5.66
N THR A 390 34.24 -21.21 4.91
CA THR A 390 34.20 -22.17 3.79
C THR A 390 34.09 -21.50 2.42
N GLY A 391 33.63 -20.24 2.36
CA GLY A 391 33.33 -19.53 1.13
C GLY A 391 32.10 -20.08 0.38
N GLN A 392 31.28 -20.91 1.04
CA GLN A 392 30.10 -21.53 0.45
C GLN A 392 28.81 -20.94 1.03
N GLU A 393 27.79 -20.77 0.20
CA GLU A 393 26.44 -20.46 0.70
C GLU A 393 25.89 -21.62 1.53
N CYS A 394 25.46 -21.33 2.75
CA CYS A 394 24.70 -22.26 3.57
C CYS A 394 23.66 -21.55 4.44
N ASP A 395 22.73 -22.33 4.96
CA ASP A 395 21.74 -21.83 5.90
C ASP A 395 22.41 -21.53 7.24
N TYR A 396 22.05 -20.42 7.86
CA TYR A 396 22.50 -20.06 9.20
C TYR A 396 21.32 -19.91 10.15
N GLU A 397 21.61 -20.08 11.43
CA GLU A 397 20.67 -19.73 12.49
C GLU A 397 21.39 -18.92 13.57
N GLU A 398 20.85 -17.75 13.90
CA GLU A 398 21.32 -16.89 14.98
C GLU A 398 20.22 -16.78 16.04
N LEU A 399 20.57 -17.06 17.30
CA LEU A 399 19.66 -16.84 18.43
C LEU A 399 20.00 -15.51 19.08
N TRP A 400 19.02 -14.61 19.09
CA TRP A 400 19.14 -13.27 19.63
C TRP A 400 18.34 -13.14 20.91
N ARG A 401 18.91 -12.45 21.90
CA ARG A 401 18.19 -11.98 23.09
C ARG A 401 18.06 -10.46 23.03
N ASP A 402 16.82 -9.99 22.94
CA ASP A 402 16.51 -8.56 22.94
C ASP A 402 16.32 -8.07 24.38
N VAL A 403 16.83 -6.89 24.70
CA VAL A 403 16.53 -6.21 25.96
C VAL A 403 16.06 -4.78 25.70
N ASP A 404 15.16 -4.32 26.55
CA ASP A 404 14.70 -2.94 26.53
C ASP A 404 15.82 -2.00 27.03
N PRO A 405 16.05 -0.86 26.36
CA PRO A 405 16.99 0.16 26.83
C PRO A 405 16.61 0.70 28.21
N GLU A 406 17.55 0.63 29.15
CA GLU A 406 17.44 1.28 30.45
C GLU A 406 18.22 2.61 30.45
N PRO A 407 17.77 3.63 31.21
CA PRO A 407 18.50 4.88 31.34
C PRO A 407 19.83 4.70 32.09
N ALA A 408 20.83 5.51 31.71
CA ALA A 408 22.17 5.43 32.31
C ALA A 408 22.23 6.04 33.73
N SER A 409 21.46 7.08 34.09
CA SER A 409 21.57 7.68 35.44
C SER A 409 20.25 7.75 36.22
N VAL A 410 20.33 7.52 37.54
CA VAL A 410 19.20 7.52 38.49
C VAL A 410 18.71 8.94 38.86
N LYS A 411 18.97 9.97 38.04
CA LYS A 411 18.33 11.29 38.26
C LYS A 411 16.82 11.27 38.03
N ALA A 412 16.28 10.14 37.59
CA ALA A 412 14.87 9.90 37.42
C ALA A 412 14.21 9.43 38.74
N GLU A 413 13.96 10.36 39.66
CA GLU A 413 12.86 10.17 40.63
C GLU A 413 11.47 10.17 39.93
N ASP A 414 11.42 10.38 38.61
CA ASP A 414 10.20 10.48 37.78
C ASP A 414 10.13 9.50 36.58
N GLY A 415 10.81 8.35 36.59
CA GLY A 415 10.64 7.35 35.51
C GLY A 415 11.08 7.84 34.12
N GLY A 416 12.29 8.38 34.04
CA GLY A 416 12.91 8.95 32.82
C GLY A 416 13.04 7.93 31.68
N LYS A 417 12.96 8.44 30.45
CA LYS A 417 13.10 7.64 29.23
C LYS A 417 14.58 7.33 28.97
N PRO A 418 14.91 6.18 28.37
CA PRO A 418 16.28 5.89 27.98
C PRO A 418 16.75 6.87 26.89
N GLU A 419 17.99 7.34 27.02
CA GLU A 419 18.61 8.21 26.04
C GLU A 419 18.82 7.47 24.71
N CYS A 420 18.61 8.15 23.59
CA CYS A 420 18.96 7.67 22.26
C CYS A 420 19.55 8.82 21.45
N VAL A 421 20.81 8.68 21.03
CA VAL A 421 21.47 9.62 20.12
C VAL A 421 22.12 8.84 18.98
N VAL A 422 21.87 9.28 17.74
CA VAL A 422 22.55 8.74 16.55
C VAL A 422 23.38 9.83 15.90
N LEU A 423 24.69 9.59 15.79
CA LEU A 423 25.61 10.46 15.06
C LEU A 423 26.01 9.80 13.75
N LYS A 424 26.12 10.60 12.69
CA LYS A 424 26.62 10.18 11.38
C LYS A 424 27.75 11.10 10.92
N TYR A 425 28.82 10.54 10.39
CA TYR A 425 29.88 11.29 9.72
C TYR A 425 30.04 10.78 8.29
N GLU A 426 30.13 11.69 7.33
CA GLU A 426 30.36 11.36 5.93
C GLU A 426 31.27 12.40 5.29
N SER A 427 32.29 11.93 4.56
CA SER A 427 33.19 12.77 3.79
C SER A 427 33.35 12.18 2.40
N GLU A 428 32.67 12.80 1.43
CA GLU A 428 32.77 12.43 0.02
C GLU A 428 34.22 12.40 -0.50
N PRO A 429 35.09 13.41 -0.23
CA PRO A 429 36.45 13.41 -0.75
C PRO A 429 37.30 12.21 -0.31
N SER A 430 37.12 11.74 0.93
CA SER A 430 37.87 10.62 1.49
C SER A 430 37.08 9.31 1.50
N LYS A 431 35.84 9.31 0.98
CA LYS A 431 34.84 8.24 1.12
C LYS A 431 34.76 7.70 2.56
N ALA A 432 34.95 8.58 3.54
CA ALA A 432 34.94 8.18 4.94
C ALA A 432 33.51 8.20 5.46
N ARG A 433 33.14 7.18 6.22
CA ARG A 433 31.82 7.03 6.82
C ARG A 433 31.95 6.64 8.28
N GLY A 434 31.10 7.19 9.14
CA GLY A 434 31.02 6.83 10.54
C GLY A 434 29.58 6.85 11.04
N MET A 435 29.24 5.92 11.93
CA MET A 435 27.95 5.89 12.63
C MET A 435 28.16 5.54 14.10
N ILE A 436 27.47 6.28 14.98
CA ILE A 436 27.41 6.01 16.42
C ILE A 436 25.95 5.91 16.81
N VAL A 437 25.61 4.88 17.58
CA VAL A 437 24.32 4.72 18.25
C VAL A 437 24.59 4.65 19.75
N TRP A 438 24.14 5.67 20.49
CA TRP A 438 23.97 5.62 21.94
C TRP A 438 22.51 5.30 22.22
N LEU A 439 22.26 4.24 22.99
CA LEU A 439 20.94 3.78 23.38
C LEU A 439 20.95 3.27 24.84
N GLY A 440 20.32 4.01 25.74
CA GLY A 440 20.27 3.72 27.17
C GLY A 440 21.66 3.56 27.78
N ARG A 441 21.90 2.39 28.36
CA ARG A 441 23.18 1.99 29.00
C ARG A 441 24.27 1.55 28.02
N PHE A 442 24.06 1.61 26.71
CA PHE A 442 25.01 1.14 25.70
C PHE A 442 25.29 2.19 24.63
N CYS A 443 26.54 2.26 24.16
CA CYS A 443 26.90 3.08 23.00
C CYS A 443 27.92 2.32 22.14
N GLN A 444 27.63 2.22 20.83
CA GLN A 444 28.54 1.62 19.86
C GLN A 444 28.80 2.59 18.70
N GLY A 445 30.03 2.62 18.24
CA GLY A 445 30.45 3.39 17.08
C GLY A 445 31.30 2.57 16.15
N ILE A 446 31.15 2.80 14.84
CA ILE A 446 32.04 2.30 13.80
C ILE A 446 32.34 3.42 12.80
N SER A 447 33.58 3.47 12.34
CA SER A 447 34.04 4.36 11.28
C SER A 447 34.93 3.61 10.31
N ARG A 448 34.83 3.95 9.03
CA ARG A 448 35.69 3.46 7.97
C ARG A 448 36.26 4.64 7.17
N VAL A 449 37.57 4.67 7.01
CA VAL A 449 38.31 5.64 6.20
C VAL A 449 39.18 4.85 5.21
N GLY A 450 38.72 4.68 3.98
CA GLY A 450 39.38 3.78 3.03
C GLY A 450 39.36 2.33 3.52
N GLU A 451 40.53 1.77 3.81
CA GLU A 451 40.68 0.41 4.37
C GLU A 451 40.71 0.38 5.91
N ASP A 452 40.90 1.53 6.54
CA ASP A 452 41.06 1.61 7.98
C ASP A 452 39.69 1.60 8.67
N VAL A 453 39.52 0.72 9.65
CA VAL A 453 38.30 0.55 10.44
C VAL A 453 38.58 0.84 11.91
N SER A 454 37.78 1.72 12.49
CA SER A 454 37.75 1.98 13.93
C SER A 454 36.39 1.63 14.50
N ALA A 455 36.36 1.00 15.68
CA ALA A 455 35.11 0.70 16.37
C ALA A 455 35.28 0.84 17.89
N GLU A 456 34.21 1.28 18.56
CA GLU A 456 34.17 1.42 20.02
C GLU A 456 32.86 0.87 20.58
N ARG A 457 32.95 0.28 21.78
CA ARG A 457 31.79 -0.05 22.62
C ARG A 457 31.97 0.55 24.00
N TRP A 458 30.92 1.18 24.48
CA TRP A 458 30.82 1.77 25.80
C TRP A 458 29.59 1.24 26.51
N GLU A 459 29.75 0.94 27.79
CA GLU A 459 28.71 0.37 28.64
C GLU A 459 28.65 1.15 29.95
N TRP A 460 27.43 1.48 30.38
CA TRP A 460 27.19 2.09 31.68
C TRP A 460 27.10 1.02 32.77
N LYS A 461 27.78 1.26 33.89
CA LYS A 461 27.68 0.45 35.10
C LYS A 461 27.32 1.33 36.29
N GLU A 462 26.40 0.88 37.14
CA GLU A 462 25.81 1.70 38.22
C GLU A 462 26.84 2.32 39.17
N GLU A 463 27.93 1.60 39.48
CA GLU A 463 28.99 2.08 40.38
C GLU A 463 30.20 2.72 39.65
N GLU A 464 30.44 2.38 38.37
CA GLU A 464 31.63 2.81 37.61
C GLU A 464 31.32 3.94 36.60
N GLY A 465 30.05 4.19 36.30
CA GLY A 465 29.61 5.06 35.20
C GLY A 465 29.91 4.47 33.81
N TRP A 466 30.10 5.34 32.82
CA TRP A 466 30.46 4.94 31.45
C TRP A 466 31.87 4.39 31.37
N LYS A 467 32.00 3.17 30.81
CA LYS A 467 33.28 2.50 30.59
C LYS A 467 33.40 2.05 29.14
N ARG A 468 34.52 2.40 28.50
CA ARG A 468 34.87 1.83 27.19
C ARG A 468 35.27 0.37 27.38
N THR A 469 34.43 -0.55 26.90
CA THR A 469 34.67 -1.99 26.99
C THR A 469 35.40 -2.52 25.77
N ILE A 470 35.19 -1.93 24.58
CA ILE A 470 35.89 -2.28 23.34
C ILE A 470 36.48 -1.03 22.68
N ARG A 471 37.69 -1.19 22.13
CA ARG A 471 38.34 -0.23 21.23
C ARG A 471 39.10 -1.01 20.15
N ILE A 472 38.84 -0.65 18.90
CA ILE A 472 39.41 -1.21 17.68
C ILE A 472 39.86 -0.05 16.80
N GLY A 473 41.02 -0.18 16.15
CA GLY A 473 41.58 0.85 15.27
C GLY A 473 42.14 2.08 15.99
N ASP A 474 42.25 3.17 15.24
CA ASP A 474 42.90 4.42 15.68
C ASP A 474 42.11 5.17 16.77
N GLU A 475 42.85 5.79 17.71
CA GLU A 475 42.25 6.63 18.75
C GLU A 475 41.72 7.95 18.18
N GLY A 476 40.66 8.48 18.79
CA GLY A 476 40.20 9.85 18.50
C GLY A 476 39.45 10.00 17.18
N ILE A 477 39.06 8.90 16.55
CA ILE A 477 38.18 8.91 15.38
C ILE A 477 36.71 9.05 15.80
N LEU A 478 36.31 8.31 16.84
CA LEU A 478 34.92 8.23 17.29
C LEU A 478 34.66 9.15 18.50
N PRO A 479 33.71 10.11 18.43
CA PRO A 479 33.38 11.01 19.54
C PRO A 479 32.55 10.38 20.66
N CYS A 480 32.58 9.05 20.84
CA CYS A 480 31.76 8.35 21.84
C CYS A 480 32.00 8.87 23.26
N GLU A 481 33.27 9.04 23.67
CA GLU A 481 33.59 9.57 25.01
C GLU A 481 33.06 10.99 25.22
N VAL A 482 33.21 11.86 24.21
CA VAL A 482 32.73 13.25 24.27
C VAL A 482 31.21 13.25 24.38
N LEU A 483 30.53 12.45 23.57
CA LEU A 483 29.07 12.30 23.60
C LEU A 483 28.57 11.88 24.99
N LEU A 484 29.19 10.86 25.58
CA LEU A 484 28.75 10.27 26.85
C LEU A 484 29.13 11.11 28.09
N LYS A 485 30.29 11.78 28.07
CA LYS A 485 30.78 12.58 29.22
C LYS A 485 30.25 14.01 29.25
N THR A 486 29.95 14.61 28.11
CA THR A 486 29.42 15.99 28.08
C THR A 486 27.96 16.05 28.52
N GLY A 487 27.19 14.97 28.33
CA GLY A 487 25.77 14.91 28.67
C GLY A 487 24.95 16.01 27.99
N ALA A 488 25.45 16.58 26.89
CA ALA A 488 24.82 17.70 26.21
C ALA A 488 23.53 17.21 25.55
N GLN A 489 22.42 17.92 25.79
CA GLN A 489 21.20 17.71 25.02
C GLN A 489 21.45 18.18 23.59
N LEU A 490 21.73 17.22 22.71
CA LEU A 490 21.91 17.47 21.29
C LEU A 490 20.53 17.56 20.63
N SER A 491 20.31 18.56 19.78
CA SER A 491 19.12 18.63 18.94
C SER A 491 19.40 17.97 17.59
N VAL A 492 18.40 17.31 17.00
CA VAL A 492 18.48 16.83 15.61
C VAL A 492 18.89 17.98 14.68
N GLY A 493 19.84 17.73 13.79
CA GLY A 493 20.42 18.74 12.89
C GLY A 493 21.55 19.57 13.50
N ALA A 494 21.90 19.37 14.78
CA ALA A 494 23.13 19.90 15.34
C ALA A 494 24.36 19.12 14.83
N HIS A 495 25.55 19.68 15.06
CA HIS A 495 26.81 19.09 14.68
C HIS A 495 27.74 18.92 15.90
N VAL A 496 28.41 17.77 15.97
CA VAL A 496 29.46 17.48 16.96
C VAL A 496 30.80 17.50 16.24
N LYS A 497 31.64 18.49 16.55
CA LYS A 497 33.01 18.57 16.02
C LYS A 497 33.96 17.73 16.88
N HIS A 498 34.69 16.81 16.26
CA HIS A 498 35.70 15.98 16.90
C HIS A 498 36.95 15.90 16.03
N GLY A 499 38.04 16.52 16.48
CA GLY A 499 39.20 16.76 15.62
C GLY A 499 38.83 17.58 14.39
N GLU A 500 39.12 17.04 13.21
CA GLU A 500 38.74 17.62 11.91
C GLU A 500 37.38 17.11 11.39
N MET A 501 36.79 16.11 12.05
CA MET A 501 35.52 15.50 11.64
C MET A 501 34.32 16.25 12.22
N VAL A 502 33.26 16.36 11.43
CA VAL A 502 31.99 16.97 11.81
C VAL A 502 30.90 15.91 11.73
N TRP A 503 30.32 15.57 12.88
CA TRP A 503 29.31 14.53 13.00
C TRP A 503 27.92 15.13 13.11
N ASP A 504 27.00 14.70 12.26
CA ASP A 504 25.61 15.14 12.25
C ASP A 504 24.77 14.35 13.24
N VAL A 505 23.95 15.07 14.02
CA VAL A 505 22.97 14.46 14.92
C VAL A 505 21.71 14.10 14.13
N LEU A 506 21.52 12.80 13.86
CA LEU A 506 20.37 12.30 13.10
C LEU A 506 19.16 12.00 13.99
N GLU A 507 19.42 11.52 15.20
CA GLU A 507 18.40 11.20 16.19
C GLU A 507 18.85 11.70 17.54
N SER A 508 17.90 12.24 18.31
CA SER A 508 18.12 12.60 19.70
C SER A 508 16.80 12.52 20.45
N SER A 509 16.78 11.72 21.51
CA SER A 509 15.67 11.61 22.46
C SER A 509 16.21 11.19 23.82
N GLY A 510 15.58 11.63 24.90
CA GLY A 510 15.95 11.30 26.28
C GLY A 510 15.00 12.00 27.23
#